data_AF-A0AAU4K192-F1
#
_entry.id   AF-A0AAU4K192-F1
#
_cell.length_a   1.000
_cell.length_b   1.000
_cell.length_c   1.000
_cell.angle_alpha   90.00
_cell.angle_beta   90.00
_cell.angle_gamma   90.00
#
_symmetry.space_group_name_H-M   'P 1'
#
loop_
_entity.id
_entity.type
_entity.pdbx_description
1 polymer ?
#
loop_
_entity_poly.entity_id
_entity_poly.type
_entity_poly.pdbx_seq_one_letter_code
_entity_poly.pdbx_strand_id
1 'polypeptide(L)'
;MSERFPDDCPTLTRDGTTVGFSPSPDGMSLWVWWRDTDDRHTDSEVIGAFPTYEAGVTGALKAIADRDIATAGSEPDPDVVKVEAQFLEKTFTETDWMGLGF
;
A
#
# COMPACT_ATOMS: atom_id res chain seq x y z
N MET A 1 2.11 2.87 -21.45
CA MET A 1 2.88 3.59 -20.41
C MET A 1 3.50 2.52 -19.55
N SER A 2 4.78 2.61 -19.18
CA SER A 2 5.35 1.68 -18.19
C SER A 2 4.70 2.01 -16.86
N GLU A 3 3.80 1.15 -16.39
CA GLU A 3 3.23 1.27 -15.05
C GLU A 3 4.40 1.26 -14.06
N ARG A 4 4.50 2.31 -13.25
CA ARG A 4 5.58 2.44 -12.26
C ARG A 4 5.51 1.33 -11.21
N PHE A 5 4.35 0.72 -11.06
CA PHE A 5 4.11 -0.47 -10.25
C PHE A 5 3.26 -1.47 -11.04
N PRO A 6 3.70 -2.74 -11.22
CA PRO A 6 2.94 -3.76 -11.94
C PRO A 6 1.61 -4.14 -11.28
N ASP A 7 0.68 -4.63 -12.10
CA ASP A 7 -0.66 -5.05 -11.67
C ASP A 7 -0.65 -6.21 -10.65
N ASP A 8 0.38 -7.06 -10.68
CA ASP A 8 0.51 -8.22 -9.79
C ASP A 8 1.09 -7.88 -8.41
N CYS A 9 1.39 -6.60 -8.15
CA CYS A 9 1.75 -6.15 -6.80
C CYS A 9 0.60 -6.41 -5.80
N PRO A 10 0.90 -6.76 -4.54
CA PRO A 10 -0.10 -6.87 -3.48
C PRO A 10 -0.88 -5.57 -3.33
N THR A 11 -2.19 -5.69 -3.07
CA THR A 11 -3.09 -4.55 -2.89
C THR A 11 -3.99 -4.70 -1.69
N LEU A 12 -4.46 -3.57 -1.18
CA LEU A 12 -5.57 -3.50 -0.23
C LEU A 12 -6.67 -2.66 -0.86
N THR A 13 -7.86 -3.25 -0.98
CA THR A 13 -9.06 -2.56 -1.48
C THR A 13 -10.08 -2.46 -0.38
N ARG A 14 -10.54 -1.24 -0.09
CA ARG A 14 -11.62 -1.00 0.87
C ARG A 14 -12.39 0.26 0.48
N ASP A 15 -13.69 0.25 0.73
CA ASP A 15 -14.59 1.38 0.44
C ASP A 15 -14.46 1.91 -1.01
N GLY A 16 -14.27 1.00 -1.97
CA GLY A 16 -14.11 1.32 -3.39
C GLY A 16 -12.79 2.01 -3.75
N THR A 17 -11.81 1.97 -2.85
CA THR A 17 -10.47 2.57 -3.02
C THR A 17 -9.42 1.48 -2.92
N THR A 18 -8.45 1.50 -3.83
CA THR A 18 -7.36 0.52 -3.89
C THR A 18 -6.00 1.21 -3.74
N VAL A 19 -5.17 0.63 -2.87
CA VAL A 19 -3.76 0.98 -2.76
C VAL A 19 -2.90 -0.24 -3.02
N GLY A 20 -1.74 -0.01 -3.61
CA GLY A 20 -0.74 -1.04 -3.85
C GLY A 20 0.41 -0.98 -2.85
N PHE A 21 1.09 -2.11 -2.73
CA PHE A 21 2.28 -2.29 -1.91
C PHE A 21 3.42 -2.81 -2.77
N SER A 22 4.64 -2.36 -2.49
CA SER A 22 5.85 -2.84 -3.17
C SER A 22 7.08 -2.62 -2.30
N PRO A 23 8.18 -3.36 -2.52
CA PRO A 23 9.45 -2.98 -1.92
C PRO A 23 9.89 -1.62 -2.49
N SER A 24 10.52 -0.81 -1.65
CA SER A 24 11.25 0.35 -2.12
C SER A 24 12.40 -0.07 -3.04
N PRO A 25 12.89 0.80 -3.95
CA PRO A 25 13.99 0.46 -4.86
C PRO A 25 15.29 0.03 -4.17
N ASP A 26 15.48 0.38 -2.89
CA ASP A 26 16.60 -0.04 -2.05
C ASP A 26 16.29 -1.26 -1.17
N GLY A 27 15.06 -1.78 -1.23
CA GLY A 27 14.58 -2.93 -0.45
C GLY A 27 14.45 -2.66 1.06
N MET A 28 14.61 -1.41 1.52
CA MET A 28 14.64 -1.08 2.95
C MET A 28 13.28 -0.71 3.54
N SER A 29 12.27 -0.50 2.71
CA SER A 29 10.96 -0.03 3.15
C SER A 29 9.84 -0.61 2.29
N LEU A 30 8.64 -0.63 2.85
CA LEU A 30 7.41 -0.92 2.16
C LEU A 30 6.85 0.38 1.58
N TRP A 31 6.81 0.49 0.25
CA TRP A 31 6.13 1.59 -0.43
C TRP A 31 4.64 1.29 -0.55
N VAL A 32 3.83 2.30 -0.19
CA VAL A 32 2.38 2.30 -0.35
C VAL A 32 2.04 3.38 -1.38
N TRP A 33 1.18 3.07 -2.34
CA TRP A 33 0.87 3.95 -3.46
C TRP A 33 -0.58 3.80 -3.94
N TRP A 34 -1.12 4.84 -4.58
CA TRP A 34 -2.47 4.85 -5.11
C TRP A 34 -2.58 4.05 -6.40
N ARG A 35 -3.49 3.07 -6.45
CA ARG A 35 -3.77 2.30 -7.66
C ARG A 35 -4.94 2.85 -8.47
N ASP A 36 -5.75 3.70 -7.84
CA ASP A 36 -6.84 4.40 -8.49
C ASP A 36 -6.41 5.83 -8.82
N THR A 37 -6.88 6.35 -9.95
CA THR A 37 -6.79 7.79 -10.27
C THR A 37 -8.11 8.46 -9.92
N ASP A 38 -8.06 9.55 -9.17
CA ASP A 38 -9.20 10.42 -8.89
C ASP A 38 -8.82 11.91 -9.03
N ASP A 39 -9.72 12.82 -8.64
CA ASP A 39 -9.46 14.28 -8.72
C ASP A 39 -8.33 14.77 -7.81
N ARG A 40 -7.85 13.93 -6.87
CA ARG A 40 -6.84 14.26 -5.85
C ARG A 40 -5.54 13.49 -6.02
N HIS A 41 -5.59 12.28 -6.57
CA HIS A 41 -4.46 11.36 -6.64
C HIS A 41 -4.31 10.76 -8.02
N THR A 42 -3.07 10.54 -8.42
CA THR A 42 -2.74 9.85 -9.66
C THR A 42 -2.35 8.40 -9.41
N ASP A 43 -2.66 7.51 -10.34
CA ASP A 43 -2.14 6.16 -10.30
C ASP A 43 -0.60 6.17 -10.19
N SER A 44 -0.06 5.26 -9.38
CA SER A 44 1.35 5.16 -9.01
C SER A 44 1.91 6.33 -8.20
N GLU A 45 1.06 7.21 -7.65
CA GLU A 45 1.48 8.21 -6.68
C GLU A 45 1.81 7.56 -5.33
N VAL A 46 3.03 7.79 -4.84
CA VAL A 46 3.51 7.21 -3.57
C VAL A 46 2.89 7.96 -2.40
N ILE A 47 2.10 7.24 -1.61
CA ILE A 47 1.48 7.71 -0.37
C ILE A 47 2.55 7.82 0.73
N GLY A 48 3.44 6.83 0.82
CA GLY A 48 4.50 6.82 1.83
C GLY A 48 5.40 5.60 1.78
N ALA A 49 6.49 5.67 2.54
CA ALA A 49 7.43 4.58 2.76
C ALA A 49 7.46 4.21 4.24
N PHE A 50 7.24 2.92 4.53
CA PHE A 50 7.03 2.44 5.90
C PHE A 50 8.03 1.34 6.26
N PRO A 51 8.50 1.30 7.52
CA PRO A 51 9.51 0.34 7.94
C PRO A 51 8.96 -1.07 8.20
N THR A 52 7.64 -1.23 8.32
CA THR A 52 6.99 -2.53 8.63
C THR A 52 5.68 -2.67 7.86
N TYR A 53 5.20 -3.92 7.71
CA TYR A 53 3.90 -4.21 7.11
C TYR A 53 2.76 -3.57 7.90
N GLU A 54 2.77 -3.63 9.23
CA GLU A 54 1.76 -3.00 10.09
C GLU A 54 1.72 -1.47 9.90
N ALA A 55 2.88 -0.82 9.80
CA ALA A 55 2.95 0.62 9.56
C ALA A 55 2.43 0.98 8.15
N GLY A 56 2.76 0.18 7.13
CA GLY A 56 2.26 0.35 5.78
C GLY A 56 0.75 0.14 5.68
N VAL A 57 0.21 -0.90 6.31
CA VAL A 57 -1.24 -1.16 6.38
C VAL A 57 -1.96 -0.06 7.15
N THR A 58 -1.39 0.42 8.25
CA THR A 58 -1.95 1.57 8.99
C THR A 58 -2.03 2.80 8.09
N GLY A 59 -0.94 3.10 7.36
CA GLY A 59 -0.91 4.18 6.40
C GLY A 59 -1.93 4.01 5.26
N ALA A 60 -2.01 2.82 4.69
CA ALA A 60 -2.97 2.45 3.66
C ALA A 60 -4.43 2.66 4.12
N LEU A 61 -4.79 2.16 5.31
CA LEU A 61 -6.14 2.30 5.86
C LEU A 61 -6.50 3.76 6.13
N LYS A 62 -5.55 4.55 6.65
CA LYS A 62 -5.73 6.00 6.83
C LYS A 62 -5.91 6.72 5.49
N ALA A 63 -5.09 6.37 4.51
CA ALA A 63 -5.21 6.90 3.16
C ALA A 63 -6.58 6.56 2.57
N ILE A 64 -7.04 5.32 2.64
CA ILE A 64 -8.36 4.92 2.12
C ILE A 64 -9.50 5.68 2.81
N ALA A 65 -9.46 5.83 4.14
CA ALA A 65 -10.52 6.46 4.92
C ALA A 65 -10.63 7.98 4.67
N ASP A 66 -9.50 8.69 4.71
CA ASP A 66 -9.47 10.16 4.71
C ASP A 66 -8.89 10.76 3.42
N ARG A 67 -8.46 9.92 2.47
CA ARG A 67 -7.75 10.28 1.23
C ARG A 67 -6.44 11.05 1.47
N ASP A 68 -5.96 11.11 2.70
CA ASP A 68 -4.68 11.67 3.12
C ASP A 68 -4.33 11.13 4.52
N ILE A 69 -3.13 10.56 4.67
CA ILE A 69 -2.64 10.05 5.95
C ILE A 69 -2.44 11.17 6.96
N ALA A 70 -2.00 12.35 6.51
CA ALA A 70 -1.63 13.47 7.40
C ALA A 70 -2.85 14.08 8.08
N THR A 71 -4.03 14.01 7.45
CA THR A 71 -5.28 14.54 8.00
C THR A 71 -6.16 13.46 8.62
N ALA A 72 -5.70 12.20 8.64
CA ALA A 72 -6.52 11.10 9.11
C ALA A 72 -6.85 11.25 10.60
N GLY A 73 -8.14 11.40 10.90
CA GLY A 73 -8.60 11.82 12.23
C GLY A 73 -8.75 10.67 13.22
N SER A 74 -8.71 9.43 12.75
CA SER A 74 -8.88 8.22 13.57
C SER A 74 -7.82 7.18 13.25
N GLU A 75 -7.25 6.57 14.30
CA GLU A 75 -6.40 5.40 14.14
C GLU A 75 -7.26 4.20 13.72
N PRO A 76 -6.82 3.41 12.72
CA PRO A 76 -7.47 2.15 12.38
C PRO A 76 -7.49 1.18 13.57
N ASP A 77 -8.45 0.26 13.56
CA ASP A 77 -8.52 -0.81 14.57
C ASP A 77 -7.23 -1.66 14.54
N PRO A 78 -6.50 -1.81 15.66
CA PRO A 78 -5.25 -2.55 15.70
C PRO A 78 -5.39 -4.03 15.35
N ASP A 79 -6.53 -4.66 15.64
CA ASP A 79 -6.76 -6.06 15.28
C ASP A 79 -6.93 -6.21 13.76
N VAL A 80 -7.61 -5.24 13.12
CA VAL A 80 -7.71 -5.18 11.66
C VAL A 80 -6.34 -4.97 11.04
N VAL A 81 -5.55 -4.00 11.55
CA VAL A 81 -4.18 -3.74 11.06
C VAL A 81 -3.34 -5.02 11.13
N LYS A 82 -3.39 -5.73 12.25
CA LYS A 82 -2.61 -6.96 12.44
C LYS A 82 -2.99 -8.06 11.45
N VAL A 83 -4.29 -8.28 11.24
CA VAL A 83 -4.79 -9.29 10.30
C VAL A 83 -4.36 -8.95 8.88
N GLU A 84 -4.60 -7.72 8.43
CA GLU A 84 -4.21 -7.25 7.09
C GLU A 84 -2.70 -7.27 6.89
N ALA A 85 -1.91 -6.92 7.92
CA ALA A 85 -0.45 -6.98 7.84
C ALA A 85 0.07 -8.41 7.70
N GLN A 86 -0.54 -9.40 8.36
CA GLN A 86 -0.19 -10.81 8.19
C GLN A 86 -0.54 -11.33 6.80
N PHE A 87 -1.71 -10.94 6.26
CA PHE A 87 -2.08 -11.28 4.89
C PHE A 87 -1.14 -10.62 3.88
N LEU A 88 -0.79 -9.36 4.10
CA LEU A 88 0.15 -8.64 3.26
C LEU A 88 1.53 -9.31 3.30
N GLU A 89 2.10 -9.57 4.48
CA GLU A 89 3.41 -10.23 4.63
C GLU A 89 3.47 -11.56 3.89
N LYS A 90 2.42 -12.38 4.03
CA LYS A 90 2.31 -13.65 3.32
C LYS A 90 2.30 -13.44 1.80
N THR A 91 1.42 -12.57 1.31
CA THR A 91 1.28 -12.28 -0.13
C THR A 91 2.58 -11.72 -0.69
N PHE A 92 3.23 -10.82 0.05
CA PHE A 92 4.49 -10.20 -0.30
C PHE A 92 5.62 -11.22 -0.42
N THR A 93 5.65 -12.23 0.46
CA THR A 93 6.64 -13.33 0.41
C THR A 93 6.38 -14.28 -0.77
N GLU A 94 5.13 -14.45 -1.17
CA GLU A 94 4.71 -15.30 -2.29
C GLU A 94 4.85 -14.60 -3.66
N THR A 95 5.02 -13.27 -3.67
CA THR A 95 5.12 -12.46 -4.89
C THR A 95 6.50 -12.62 -5.55
N ASP A 96 6.53 -12.88 -6.86
CA ASP A 96 7.76 -12.93 -7.65
C ASP A 96 8.24 -11.51 -8.02
N TRP A 97 8.85 -10.84 -7.04
CA TRP A 97 9.35 -9.46 -7.21
C TRP A 97 10.35 -9.31 -8.36
N MET A 98 11.20 -10.31 -8.58
CA MET A 98 12.16 -10.31 -9.69
C MET A 98 11.45 -10.40 -11.04
N GLY A 99 10.41 -11.23 -11.15
CA GLY A 99 9.55 -11.31 -12.33
C GLY A 99 8.79 -10.00 -12.61
N LEU A 100 8.52 -9.22 -11.57
CA LEU A 100 7.90 -7.90 -11.62
C LEU A 100 8.89 -6.74 -11.84
N GLY A 101 10.19 -7.01 -11.83
CA GLY A 101 11.24 -6.02 -12.09
C GLY A 101 11.66 -5.17 -10.89
N PHE A 102 11.44 -5.66 -9.67
CA PHE A 102 11.96 -5.08 -8.42
C PHE A 102 13.28 -5.71 -7.98
#